data_AF-S4NVK9-F1
#
_entry.id   AF-S4NVK9-F1
#
_cell.length_a   1.000
_cell.length_b   1.000
_cell.length_c   1.000
_cell.angle_alpha   90.00
_cell.angle_beta   90.00
_cell.angle_gamma   90.00
#
_symmetry.space_group_name_H-M   'P 1'
#
loop_
_entity.id
_entity.type
_entity.pdbx_description
1 polymer ?
#
loop_
_entity_poly.entity_id
_entity_poly.type
_entity_poly.pdbx_seq_one_letter_code
_entity_poly.pdbx_strand_id
1 'polypeptide(L)'
;MYESPDQEKPVYEAKGIETVRRDGCPAGVKLLQRSLCALFETGDMSLVKRLVCGTLTKLAAGSLSPQELFFTREYHGPAGYRPGAAAPPNEIAKRLVSRDRR
;
A
#
# COMPACT_ATOMS: atom_id res chain seq x y z
N MET A 1 -9.07 -17.24 -8.10
CA MET A 1 -10.40 -17.85 -8.15
C MET A 1 -10.65 -18.39 -9.55
N TYR A 2 -11.15 -19.62 -9.62
CA TYR A 2 -11.75 -20.18 -10.83
C TYR A 2 -13.27 -20.14 -10.64
N GLU A 3 -14.00 -19.55 -11.57
CA GLU A 3 -15.46 -19.39 -11.50
C GLU A 3 -16.20 -20.36 -12.42
N SER A 4 -15.52 -20.93 -13.42
CA SER A 4 -16.06 -21.95 -14.32
C SER A 4 -15.04 -23.08 -14.58
N PRO A 5 -15.49 -24.28 -14.98
CA PRO A 5 -14.60 -25.40 -15.31
C PRO A 5 -13.66 -25.12 -16.49
N ASP A 6 -14.09 -24.31 -17.46
CA ASP A 6 -13.32 -24.01 -18.68
C ASP A 6 -12.28 -22.90 -18.48
N GLN A 7 -12.20 -22.31 -17.28
CA GLN A 7 -11.27 -21.21 -17.00
C GLN A 7 -9.83 -21.74 -16.83
N GLU A 8 -8.93 -21.35 -17.73
CA GLU A 8 -7.53 -21.79 -17.70
C GLU A 8 -6.69 -21.11 -16.60
N LYS A 9 -6.91 -19.81 -16.36
CA LYS A 9 -6.12 -19.01 -15.41
C LYS A 9 -6.97 -18.47 -14.27
N PRO A 10 -6.50 -18.50 -13.03
CA PRO A 10 -7.26 -17.97 -11.91
C PRO A 10 -7.28 -16.44 -11.95
N VAL A 11 -8.35 -15.84 -11.43
CA VAL A 11 -8.41 -14.40 -11.15
C VAL A 11 -7.85 -14.13 -9.75
N TYR A 12 -7.01 -13.10 -9.61
CA TYR A 12 -6.58 -12.65 -8.29
C TYR A 12 -7.76 -12.04 -7.53
N GLU A 13 -8.21 -12.70 -6.47
CA GLU A 13 -9.29 -12.24 -5.61
C GLU A 13 -8.74 -12.01 -4.20
N ALA A 14 -9.02 -10.84 -3.63
CA ALA A 14 -8.55 -10.44 -2.33
C ALA A 14 -9.69 -9.81 -1.52
N LYS A 15 -9.77 -10.16 -0.23
CA LYS A 15 -10.77 -9.60 0.69
C LYS A 15 -10.10 -9.17 1.98
N GLY A 16 -10.30 -7.92 2.37
CA GLY A 16 -9.83 -7.35 3.65
C GLY A 16 -8.32 -7.10 3.76
N ILE A 17 -7.49 -7.75 2.95
CA ILE A 17 -6.02 -7.60 2.96
C ILE A 17 -5.56 -6.28 2.33
N GLU A 18 -4.29 -5.95 2.55
CA GLU A 18 -3.68 -4.66 2.17
C GLU A 18 -3.80 -4.36 0.67
N THR A 19 -3.89 -5.36 -0.19
CA THR A 19 -4.01 -5.15 -1.65
C THR A 19 -5.32 -4.50 -2.07
N VAL A 20 -6.37 -4.58 -1.25
CA VAL A 20 -7.67 -3.91 -1.49
C VAL A 20 -7.92 -2.73 -0.55
N ARG A 21 -6.97 -2.43 0.35
CA ARG A 21 -7.05 -1.29 1.25
C ARG A 21 -6.41 -0.06 0.61
N ARG A 22 -7.06 1.10 0.78
CA ARG A 22 -6.61 2.40 0.23
C ARG A 22 -5.63 3.15 1.14
N ASP A 23 -5.28 2.56 2.27
CA ASP A 23 -4.66 3.26 3.40
C ASP A 23 -3.18 2.91 3.62
N GLY A 24 -2.63 2.08 2.72
CA GLY A 24 -1.20 1.77 2.59
C GLY A 24 -0.54 2.50 1.42
N CYS A 25 0.76 2.29 1.24
CA CYS A 25 1.51 2.86 0.11
C CYS A 25 1.50 1.91 -1.11
N PRO A 26 1.57 2.45 -2.35
CA PRO A 26 1.59 1.64 -3.57
C PRO A 26 2.68 0.57 -3.61
N ALA A 27 3.89 0.87 -3.12
CA ALA A 27 5.00 -0.08 -3.08
C ALA A 27 4.65 -1.33 -2.27
N GLY A 28 4.05 -1.16 -1.09
CA GLY A 28 3.65 -2.26 -0.21
C GLY A 28 2.54 -3.11 -0.82
N VAL A 29 1.53 -2.46 -1.40
CA VAL A 29 0.41 -3.12 -2.09
C VAL A 29 0.91 -3.99 -3.25
N LYS A 30 1.75 -3.43 -4.12
CA LYS A 30 2.33 -4.16 -5.26
C LYS A 30 3.23 -5.30 -4.82
N LEU A 31 4.04 -5.09 -3.76
CA LEU A 31 4.92 -6.14 -3.24
C LEU A 31 4.11 -7.33 -2.72
N LEU A 32 3.06 -7.07 -1.91
CA LEU A 32 2.21 -8.13 -1.37
C LEU A 32 1.50 -8.90 -2.49
N GLN A 33 0.88 -8.20 -3.44
CA GLN A 33 0.20 -8.85 -4.56
C GLN A 33 1.15 -9.73 -5.37
N ARG A 34 2.32 -9.21 -5.77
CA ARG A 34 3.32 -9.98 -6.53
C ARG A 34 3.88 -11.17 -5.75
N SER A 35 4.03 -11.03 -4.43
CA SER A 35 4.49 -12.11 -3.57
C SER A 35 3.46 -13.24 -3.51
N LEU A 36 2.18 -12.91 -3.36
CA LEU A 36 1.09 -13.89 -3.35
C LEU A 36 0.93 -14.58 -4.70
N CYS A 37 0.97 -13.83 -5.81
CA CYS A 37 0.93 -14.41 -7.15
C CYS A 37 2.11 -15.36 -7.38
N ALA A 38 3.34 -14.94 -7.08
CA ALA A 38 4.52 -15.80 -7.22
C ALA A 38 4.39 -17.08 -6.38
N LEU A 39 3.94 -16.96 -5.13
CA LEU A 39 3.74 -18.11 -4.25
C LEU A 39 2.68 -19.08 -4.79
N PHE A 40 1.52 -18.59 -5.22
CA PHE A 40 0.43 -19.45 -5.69
C PHE A 40 0.68 -20.05 -7.07
N GLU A 41 1.41 -19.36 -7.94
CA GLU A 41 1.74 -19.86 -9.27
C GLU A 41 2.88 -20.88 -9.25
N THR A 42 3.87 -20.72 -8.36
CA THR A 42 5.12 -21.50 -8.41
C THR A 42 5.39 -22.37 -7.18
N GLY A 43 4.80 -22.03 -6.03
CA GLY A 43 5.17 -22.64 -4.74
C GLY A 43 6.58 -22.31 -4.25
N ASP A 44 7.38 -21.53 -4.99
CA ASP A 44 8.78 -21.27 -4.66
C ASP A 44 8.95 -20.05 -3.74
N MET A 45 9.20 -20.33 -2.45
CA MET A 45 9.51 -19.30 -1.46
C MET A 45 10.80 -18.53 -1.74
N SER A 46 11.72 -19.06 -2.54
CA SER A 46 12.94 -18.37 -2.95
C SER A 46 12.62 -17.19 -3.87
N LEU A 47 11.63 -17.33 -4.76
CA LEU A 47 11.14 -16.22 -5.59
C LEU A 47 10.53 -15.12 -4.73
N VAL A 48 9.68 -15.49 -3.77
CA VAL A 48 9.07 -14.55 -2.83
C VAL A 48 10.15 -13.78 -2.06
N LYS A 49 11.14 -14.50 -1.51
CA LYS A 49 12.28 -13.88 -0.81
C LYS A 49 13.03 -12.89 -1.69
N ARG A 50 13.33 -13.26 -2.95
CA ARG A 50 14.00 -12.35 -3.91
C ARG A 50 13.19 -11.08 -4.17
N LEU A 51 11.88 -11.18 -4.35
CA LEU A 51 11.00 -10.04 -4.56
C LEU A 51 10.98 -9.08 -3.35
N VAL A 52 10.83 -9.64 -2.15
CA VAL A 52 10.80 -8.87 -0.90
C VAL A 52 12.14 -8.21 -0.65
N CYS A 53 13.23 -8.97 -0.61
CA CYS A 53 14.57 -8.43 -0.39
C CYS A 53 14.94 -7.39 -1.45
N GLY A 54 14.65 -7.64 -2.73
CA GLY A 54 14.94 -6.68 -3.80
C GLY A 54 14.19 -5.35 -3.63
N THR A 55 12.93 -5.39 -3.17
CA THR A 55 12.16 -4.17 -2.91
C THR A 55 12.68 -3.41 -1.69
N LEU A 56 13.01 -4.13 -0.60
CA LEU A 56 13.58 -3.53 0.60
C LEU A 56 14.97 -2.94 0.36
N THR A 57 15.82 -3.59 -0.43
CA THR A 57 17.12 -3.05 -0.84
C THR A 57 16.94 -1.75 -1.63
N LYS A 58 15.98 -1.70 -2.56
CA LYS A 58 15.69 -0.46 -3.30
C LYS A 58 15.20 0.67 -2.40
N LEU A 59 14.36 0.33 -1.42
CA LEU A 59 13.88 1.27 -0.40
C LEU A 59 15.05 1.82 0.43
N ALA A 60 15.90 0.93 0.96
CA ALA A 60 17.07 1.30 1.75
C ALA A 60 18.07 2.16 0.96
N ALA A 61 18.22 1.91 -0.33
CA ALA A 61 19.05 2.71 -1.24
C ALA A 61 18.40 4.03 -1.68
N GLY A 62 17.15 4.32 -1.29
CA GLY A 62 16.42 5.54 -1.70
C GLY A 62 16.08 5.58 -3.20
N SER A 63 16.10 4.43 -3.88
CA SER A 63 15.91 4.32 -5.33
C SER A 63 14.46 4.08 -5.76
N LEU A 64 13.55 3.90 -4.80
CA LEU A 64 12.12 3.83 -5.09
C LEU A 64 11.57 5.23 -5.40
N SER A 65 10.67 5.32 -6.37
CA SER A 65 9.96 6.57 -6.65
C SER A 65 9.23 7.03 -5.38
N PRO A 66 9.37 8.30 -4.96
CA PRO A 66 8.68 8.83 -3.79
C PRO A 66 7.15 8.64 -3.85
N GLN A 67 6.57 8.69 -5.05
CA GLN A 67 5.14 8.49 -5.28
C GLN A 67 4.66 7.10 -4.85
N GLU A 68 5.53 6.08 -4.95
CA GLU A 68 5.22 4.71 -4.52
C GLU A 68 5.21 4.57 -3.00
N LEU A 69 5.71 5.58 -2.28
CA LEU A 69 5.82 5.61 -0.81
C LEU A 69 4.77 6.52 -0.16
N PHE A 70 3.93 7.19 -0.95
CA PHE A 70 2.88 8.05 -0.41
C PHE A 70 1.78 7.24 0.25
N PHE A 71 1.37 7.69 1.43
CA PHE A 71 0.18 7.20 2.12
C PHE A 71 -0.99 8.14 1.84
N THR A 72 -2.14 7.55 1.55
CA THR A 72 -3.39 8.29 1.38
C THR A 72 -4.34 8.00 2.54
N ARG A 73 -4.79 9.05 3.21
CA ARG A 73 -5.75 8.98 4.31
C ARG A 73 -6.75 10.12 4.16
N GLU A 74 -8.00 9.85 4.53
CA GLU A 74 -9.04 10.86 4.53
C GLU A 74 -8.76 11.94 5.58
N TYR A 75 -8.99 13.20 5.20
CA TYR A 75 -8.98 14.33 6.12
C TYR A 75 -10.42 14.67 6.49
N HIS A 76 -10.75 14.59 7.77
CA HIS A 76 -12.12 14.79 8.27
C HIS A 76 -12.43 16.24 8.66
N GLY A 77 -11.62 17.21 8.23
CA GLY A 77 -11.80 18.61 8.57
C GLY A 77 -11.32 18.97 9.99
N PRO A 78 -11.31 20.26 10.35
CA PRO A 78 -10.78 20.74 11.64
C PRO A 78 -11.58 20.23 12.84
N ALA A 79 -12.89 20.02 12.66
CA ALA A 79 -13.79 19.49 13.71
C ALA A 79 -13.86 17.95 13.73
N GLY A 80 -13.29 17.26 12.72
CA GLY A 80 -13.33 15.80 12.61
C GLY A 80 -12.35 15.06 13.52
N TYR A 81 -11.55 15.80 14.31
CA TYR A 81 -10.54 15.24 15.20
C TYR A 81 -10.80 15.68 16.65
N ARG A 82 -10.54 14.76 17.59
CA ARG A 82 -10.59 15.10 19.01
C ARG A 82 -9.54 16.18 19.34
N PRO A 83 -9.82 17.08 20.30
CA PRO A 83 -8.82 18.03 20.78
C PRO A 83 -7.53 17.31 21.19
N GLY A 84 -6.39 17.76 20.67
CA GLY A 84 -5.08 17.14 20.92
C GLY A 84 -4.78 15.86 20.12
N ALA A 85 -5.66 15.41 19.21
CA ALA A 85 -5.38 14.23 18.40
C ALA A 85 -4.22 14.47 17.40
N ALA A 86 -3.18 13.65 17.51
CA ALA A 86 -2.00 13.66 16.63
C ALA A 86 -2.22 12.83 15.35
N ALA A 87 -3.34 13.04 14.65
CA ALA A 87 -3.63 12.36 13.40
C ALA A 87 -2.78 12.97 12.26
N PRO A 88 -2.01 12.17 11.48
CA PRO A 88 -1.13 12.72 10.45
C PRO A 88 -1.82 13.65 9.43
N PRO A 89 -3.03 13.34 8.91
CA PRO A 89 -3.72 14.27 8.00
C PRO A 89 -4.04 15.61 8.65
N ASN A 90 -4.42 15.61 9.94
CA ASN A 90 -4.73 16.83 10.69
C ASN A 90 -3.47 17.68 10.92
N GLU A 91 -2.36 17.05 11.30
CA GLU A 91 -1.10 17.75 11.52
C GLU A 91 -0.53 18.34 10.23
N ILE A 92 -0.63 17.62 9.11
CA ILE A 92 -0.26 18.14 7.79
C ILE A 92 -1.16 19.33 7.44
N ALA A 93 -2.49 19.21 7.60
CA ALA A 93 -3.43 20.29 7.31
C ALA A 93 -3.14 21.55 8.14
N LYS A 94 -2.91 21.42 9.46
CA LYS A 94 -2.53 22.55 10.33
C LYS A 94 -1.26 23.25 9.86
N ARG A 95 -0.23 22.48 9.46
CA ARG A 95 1.02 23.04 8.93
C ARG A 95 0.80 23.77 7.61
N LEU A 96 -0.01 23.22 6.71
CA LEU A 96 -0.36 23.87 5.45
C LEU A 96 -1.09 25.20 5.71
N VAL A 97 -2.12 25.18 6.57
CA VAL A 97 -2.91 26.38 6.96
C VAL A 97 -2.04 27.45 7.64
N SER A 98 -1.03 27.05 8.43
CA SER A 98 -0.10 27.99 9.06
C SER A 98 0.81 28.69 8.05
N ARG A 99 1.06 28.06 6.89
CA ARG A 99 1.91 28.59 5.82
C ARG A 99 1.10 29.39 4.80
N ASP A 100 -0.07 28.90 4.43
CA ASP A 100 -1.01 29.55 3.52
C ASP A 100 -2.44 29.33 4.04
N ARG A 101 -3.22 30.40 4.17
CA ARG A 101 -4.57 30.38 4.74
C ARG A 101 -5.66 29.96 3.74
N ARG A 102 -5.34 29.88 2.45
CA ARG A 102 -6.25 29.39 1.40
C ARG A 102 -6.25 27.87 1.35
#